data_AF-A0AAD5S3S8-F1
#
_entry.id   AF-A0AAD5S3S8-F1
#
_cell.length_a   1.000
_cell.length_b   1.000
_cell.length_c   1.000
_cell.angle_alpha   90.00
_cell.angle_beta   90.00
_cell.angle_gamma   90.00
#
_symmetry.space_group_name_H-M   'P 1'
#
loop_
_entity.id
_entity.type
_entity.pdbx_description
1 polymer ?
#
loop_
_entity_poly.entity_id
_entity_poly.type
_entity_poly.pdbx_seq_one_letter_code
_entity_poly.pdbx_strand_id
1 'polypeptide(L)'
;MENDKGQVVDLYIPRKCSATGRLITAKDHASVQINIGDVDANGRYTGAYKTYALSGFVRSLGEADDSLNRLATQDGYLKNVWSYSQ
;
A
#
# COMPACT_ATOMS: atom_id res chain seq x y z
N MET A 1 16.71 -11.57 6.76
CA MET A 1 17.89 -12.46 6.65
C MET A 1 18.14 -13.02 8.03
N GLU A 2 18.31 -14.32 8.12
CA GLU A 2 18.57 -15.02 9.39
C GLU A 2 19.99 -15.60 9.35
N ASN A 3 20.66 -15.65 10.50
CA ASN A 3 21.92 -16.38 10.65
C ASN A 3 21.67 -17.89 10.79
N ASP A 4 22.75 -18.66 10.91
CA ASP A 4 22.76 -20.10 11.16
C ASP A 4 22.05 -20.53 12.46
N LYS A 5 21.83 -19.58 13.39
CA LYS A 5 21.10 -19.77 14.65
C LYS A 5 19.63 -19.32 14.57
N GLY A 6 19.13 -18.97 13.39
CA GLY A 6 17.75 -18.52 13.18
C GLY A 6 17.44 -17.12 13.72
N GLN A 7 18.46 -16.30 13.97
CA GLN A 7 18.28 -14.93 14.47
C GLN A 7 18.27 -13.95 13.30
N VAL A 8 17.30 -13.03 13.28
CA VAL A 8 17.23 -11.94 12.30
C VAL A 8 18.41 -11.00 12.52
N VAL A 9 19.26 -10.85 11.49
CA VAL A 9 20.46 -10.01 11.54
C VAL A 9 20.28 -8.63 10.93
N ASP A 10 19.14 -8.39 10.28
CA ASP A 10 18.85 -7.10 9.64
C ASP A 10 18.44 -6.03 10.67
N LEU A 11 18.86 -4.78 10.44
CA LEU A 11 18.49 -3.64 11.28
C LEU A 11 16.98 -3.38 11.29
N TYR A 12 16.32 -3.57 10.15
CA TYR A 12 14.88 -3.48 9.99
C TYR A 12 14.45 -4.19 8.70
N ILE A 13 13.19 -4.60 8.64
CA ILE A 13 12.57 -5.11 7.42
C ILE A 13 11.83 -3.95 6.74
N PRO A 14 12.24 -3.52 5.53
CA PRO A 14 11.64 -2.36 4.87
C PRO A 14 10.21 -2.62 4.41
N ARG A 15 9.46 -1.52 4.25
CA ARG A 15 8.11 -1.55 3.67
C ARG A 15 8.18 -1.88 2.17
N LYS A 16 7.11 -2.47 1.65
CA LYS A 16 6.92 -2.73 0.22
C LYS A 16 5.82 -1.84 -0.33
N CYS A 17 6.01 -1.36 -1.56
CA CYS A 17 4.99 -0.66 -2.31
C CYS A 17 3.84 -1.63 -2.64
N SER A 18 2.62 -1.31 -2.21
CA SER A 18 1.42 -2.13 -2.42
C SER A 18 1.12 -2.33 -3.91
N ALA A 19 1.49 -1.36 -4.76
CA ALA A 19 1.21 -1.43 -6.18
C ALA A 19 2.19 -2.32 -6.97
N THR A 20 3.48 -2.29 -6.62
CA THR A 20 4.57 -2.88 -7.43
C THR A 20 5.40 -3.94 -6.72
N GLY A 21 5.23 -4.12 -5.40
CA GLY A 21 6.06 -5.01 -4.58
C GLY A 21 7.50 -4.52 -4.37
N ARG A 22 7.92 -3.41 -4.98
CA ARG A 22 9.25 -2.80 -4.80
C ARG A 22 9.46 -2.36 -3.36
N LEU A 23 10.68 -2.50 -2.85
CA LEU A 23 11.05 -2.00 -1.53
C LEU A 23 10.99 -0.46 -1.50
N ILE A 24 10.41 0.09 -0.44
CA ILE A 24 10.45 1.52 -0.13
C ILE A 24 11.67 1.77 0.73
N THR A 25 12.64 2.51 0.22
CA THR A 25 13.89 2.80 0.92
C THR A 25 13.71 3.88 1.98
N ALA A 26 14.59 3.91 2.99
CA ALA A 26 14.51 4.89 4.07
C ALA A 26 14.69 6.36 3.61
N LYS A 27 15.34 6.60 2.47
CA LYS A 27 15.55 7.94 1.88
C LYS A 27 14.53 8.30 0.80
N ASP A 28 13.54 7.44 0.52
CA ASP A 28 12.45 7.77 -0.38
C ASP A 28 11.42 8.68 0.33
N HIS A 29 11.73 9.98 0.34
CA HIS A 29 10.85 11.02 0.90
C HIS A 29 9.66 11.37 0.00
N ALA A 30 9.61 10.82 -1.21
CA ALA A 30 8.45 10.94 -2.09
C ALA A 30 7.46 9.79 -1.86
N SER A 31 7.80 8.74 -1.10
CA SER A 31 6.85 7.69 -0.73
C SER A 31 5.76 8.21 0.21
N VAL A 32 4.56 7.63 0.11
CA VAL A 32 3.43 7.95 1.00
C VAL A 32 2.80 6.68 1.55
N GLN A 33 2.16 6.85 2.69
CA GLN A 33 1.31 5.84 3.29
C GLN A 33 -0.08 6.43 3.45
N ILE A 34 -1.06 5.80 2.80
CA ILE A 34 -2.46 6.25 2.78
C ILE A 34 -3.26 5.28 3.64
N ASN A 35 -3.97 5.81 4.62
CA ASN A 35 -4.87 5.04 5.48
C ASN A 35 -6.31 5.29 5.03
N ILE A 36 -7.01 4.24 4.63
CA ILE A 36 -8.45 4.26 4.34
C ILE A 36 -9.18 3.72 5.57
N GLY A 37 -10.02 4.56 6.18
CA GLY A 37 -10.76 4.18 7.37
C GLY A 37 -11.95 3.29 7.06
N ASP A 38 -12.13 2.23 7.84
CA ASP A 38 -13.29 1.34 7.73
C ASP A 38 -14.51 1.99 8.37
N VAL A 39 -15.66 1.90 7.70
CA VAL A 39 -16.94 2.46 8.15
C VAL A 39 -17.92 1.36 8.51
N ASP A 40 -18.72 1.61 9.55
CA ASP A 40 -19.81 0.73 9.94
C ASP A 40 -21.05 0.91 9.02
N ALA A 41 -22.10 0.13 9.28
CA ALA A 41 -23.35 0.22 8.51
C ALA A 41 -24.06 1.59 8.63
N ASN A 42 -23.72 2.39 9.64
CA ASN A 42 -24.24 3.75 9.83
C ASN A 42 -23.35 4.81 9.18
N GLY A 43 -22.31 4.40 8.45
CA GLY A 43 -21.33 5.29 7.81
C GLY A 43 -20.37 5.95 8.80
N ARG A 44 -20.23 5.41 10.02
CA ARG A 44 -19.32 5.96 11.04
C ARG A 44 -17.98 5.25 11.00
N TYR A 45 -16.92 6.04 11.17
CA TYR A 45 -15.57 5.50 11.25
C TYR A 45 -15.42 4.57 12.47
N THR A 46 -14.88 3.37 12.24
CA THR A 46 -14.76 2.31 13.26
C THR A 46 -13.48 2.38 14.08
N GLY A 47 -12.51 3.20 13.67
CA GLY A 47 -11.16 3.21 14.25
C GLY A 47 -10.18 2.24 13.57
N ALA A 48 -10.68 1.27 12.80
CA ALA A 48 -9.86 0.40 11.95
C ALA A 48 -9.57 1.08 10.61
N TYR A 49 -8.41 0.80 10.02
CA TYR A 49 -8.05 1.32 8.71
C TYR A 49 -7.19 0.33 7.93
N LYS A 50 -7.35 0.34 6.61
CA LYS A 50 -6.45 -0.35 5.69
C LYS A 50 -5.41 0.60 5.15
N THR A 51 -4.19 0.12 5.04
CA THR A 51 -3.02 0.93 4.68
C THR A 51 -2.49 0.55 3.31
N TYR A 52 -2.29 1.54 2.45
CA TYR A 52 -1.59 1.38 1.18
C TYR A 52 -0.29 2.19 1.18
N ALA A 53 0.81 1.53 0.86
CA ALA A 53 2.10 2.19 0.72
C ALA A 53 2.42 2.36 -0.76
N LEU A 54 2.62 3.60 -1.21
CA LEU A 54 3.00 3.91 -2.59
C LEU A 54 4.42 4.48 -2.59
N SER A 55 5.29 3.90 -3.41
CA SER A 55 6.67 4.37 -3.58
C SER A 55 6.71 5.69 -4.35
N GLY A 56 7.75 6.48 -4.11
CA GLY A 56 7.98 7.73 -4.83
C GLY A 56 8.07 7.53 -6.35
N PHE A 57 8.59 6.37 -6.78
CA PHE A 57 8.65 5.99 -8.20
C PHE A 57 7.27 5.98 -8.88
N VAL A 58 6.28 5.28 -8.30
CA VAL A 58 4.93 5.19 -8.88
C VAL A 58 4.27 6.56 -8.90
N ARG A 59 4.46 7.36 -7.84
CA ARG A 59 3.92 8.72 -7.76
C ARG A 59 4.54 9.68 -8.78
N SER A 60 5.83 9.54 -9.06
CA SER A 60 6.54 10.39 -10.03
C SER A 60 6.12 10.10 -11.47
N LEU A 61 5.64 8.89 -11.75
CA LEU A 61 5.14 8.49 -13.07
C LEU A 61 3.66 8.87 -13.31
N GLY A 62 2.95 9.38 -12.29
CA GLY A 62 1.51 9.64 -12.39
C GLY A 62 0.61 8.40 -12.22
N GLU A 63 1.20 7.21 -12.10
CA GLU A 63 0.48 5.92 -11.99
C GLU A 63 -0.09 5.64 -10.59
N ALA A 64 0.03 6.60 -9.67
CA ALA A 64 -0.42 6.44 -8.28
C ALA A 64 -1.95 6.36 -8.15
N ASP A 65 -2.68 7.14 -8.97
CA ASP A 65 -4.14 7.17 -8.95
C ASP A 65 -4.74 5.84 -9.44
N ASP A 66 -4.34 5.37 -10.62
CA ASP A 66 -4.79 4.08 -11.16
C ASP A 66 -4.42 2.92 -10.23
N SER A 67 -3.20 2.93 -9.69
CA SER A 67 -2.75 1.93 -8.72
C SER A 67 -3.65 1.89 -7.48
N LEU A 68 -4.06 3.05 -6.95
CA LEU A 68 -4.93 3.12 -5.79
C LEU A 68 -6.35 2.66 -6.12
N ASN A 69 -6.88 3.06 -7.28
CA ASN A 69 -8.21 2.64 -7.76
C ASN A 69 -8.28 1.13 -7.92
N ARG A 70 -7.25 0.51 -8.51
CA ARG A 70 -7.14 -0.94 -8.63
C ARG A 70 -7.09 -1.63 -7.26
N LEU A 71 -6.22 -1.18 -6.36
CA LEU A 71 -6.05 -1.79 -5.03
C LEU A 71 -7.32 -1.66 -4.19
N ALA A 72 -7.94 -0.49 -4.15
CA ALA A 72 -9.16 -0.23 -3.40
C ALA A 72 -10.38 -0.98 -3.98
N THR A 73 -10.44 -1.17 -5.31
CA THR A 73 -11.46 -2.02 -5.94
C THR A 73 -11.27 -3.49 -5.57
N GLN A 74 -10.03 -3.99 -5.60
CA GLN A 74 -9.71 -5.37 -5.20
C GLN A 74 -10.05 -5.66 -3.74
N ASP A 75 -9.84 -4.68 -2.87
CA ASP A 75 -10.16 -4.78 -1.44
C ASP A 75 -11.63 -4.48 -1.11
N GLY A 76 -12.47 -4.18 -2.11
CA GLY A 76 -13.91 -4.02 -1.96
C GLY A 76 -14.38 -2.63 -1.50
N TYR A 77 -13.49 -1.66 -1.40
CA TYR A 77 -13.84 -0.27 -1.06
C TYR A 77 -14.51 0.48 -2.22
N LEU A 78 -14.15 0.13 -3.47
CA LEU A 78 -14.69 0.74 -4.68
C LEU A 78 -15.43 -0.28 -5.54
N LYS A 79 -16.49 0.17 -6.23
CA LYS A 79 -17.28 -0.66 -7.17
C LYS A 79 -17.30 0.02 -8.54
N ASN A 80 -16.99 -0.74 -9.59
CA ASN A 80 -17.02 -0.31 -10.99
C ASN A 80 -16.11 0.90 -11.34
N VAL A 81 -15.11 1.21 -10.49
CA VAL A 81 -14.16 2.31 -10.75
C VAL A 81 -13.00 1.84 -11.61
N TRP A 82 -12.57 0.59 -11.43
CA TRP A 82 -11.47 0.00 -12.18
C TRP A 82 -11.91 -1.31 -12.83
N SER A 83 -11.49 -1.53 -14.08
CA SER A 83 -11.75 -2.76 -14.83
C SER A 83 -10.49 -3.20 -15.55
N TYR A 84 -10.19 -4.50 -15.48
CA TYR A 84 -9.17 -5.09 -16.33
C TYR A 84 -9.77 -5.45 -17.68
N SER A 85 -9.40 -4.74 -18.74
CA SER A 85 -9.62 -5.23 -20.11
C SER A 85 -8.40 -6.01 -20.53
N GLN A 86 -8.58 -7.29 -20.85
CA GLN A 86 -7.55 -8.06 -21.55
C GLN A 86 -7.43 -7.62 -23.01
#